data_AF-A0A1H4USL6-F1
#
_entry.id   AF-A0A1H4USL6-F1
#
_cell.length_a   1.000
_cell.length_b   1.000
_cell.length_c   1.000
_cell.angle_alpha   90.00
_cell.angle_beta   90.00
_cell.angle_gamma   90.00
#
_symmetry.space_group_name_H-M   'P 1'
#
loop_
_entity.id
_entity.type
_entity.pdbx_description
1 polymer ?
#
loop_
_entity_poly.entity_id
_entity_poly.type
_entity_poly.pdbx_seq_one_letter_code
_entity_poly.pdbx_strand_id
1 'polypeptide(L)'
;MFSSLKIIGAVLLLAGFVLTYKPNLISKLRLPENAYQMIEVRVKWGFLIGLGIMLIFHNQWSDWKLTVCAVLFFLTLGIVIARLFGFVLDGFFLKQVLWLTIEIVVLIIFGILYSYADN
;
A
#
# COMPACT_ATOMS: atom_id res chain seq x y z
N MET A 1 -8.61 -2.43 25.33
CA MET A 1 -7.30 -1.81 25.52
C MET A 1 -6.59 -1.81 24.17
N PHE A 2 -6.49 -0.66 23.50
CA PHE A 2 -5.79 -0.58 22.21
C PHE A 2 -4.30 -0.79 22.45
N SER A 3 -3.74 -1.92 22.00
CA SER A 3 -2.28 -2.12 22.03
C SER A 3 -1.61 -1.00 21.25
N SER A 4 -0.50 -0.44 21.76
CA SER A 4 0.22 0.70 21.19
C SER A 4 0.54 0.53 19.69
N LEU A 5 0.74 -0.70 19.23
CA LEU A 5 0.91 -1.08 17.82
C LEU A 5 -0.28 -0.67 16.92
N LYS A 6 -1.52 -0.84 17.40
CA LYS A 6 -2.72 -0.47 16.63
C LYS A 6 -2.85 1.05 16.46
N ILE A 7 -2.42 1.81 17.47
CA ILE A 7 -2.41 3.28 17.42
C ILE A 7 -1.39 3.74 16.38
N ILE A 8 -0.18 3.16 16.40
CA ILE A 8 0.86 3.45 15.41
C ILE A 8 0.38 3.07 14.00
N GLY A 9 -0.24 1.90 13.84
CA GLY A 9 -0.82 1.47 12.57
C GLY A 9 -1.89 2.43 12.04
N ALA A 10 -2.78 2.91 12.91
CA ALA A 10 -3.80 3.90 12.53
C ALA A 10 -3.20 5.23 12.09
N VAL A 11 -2.17 5.72 12.79
CA VAL A 11 -1.45 6.95 12.42
C VAL A 11 -0.75 6.79 11.07
N LEU A 12 -0.08 5.66 10.83
CA LEU A 12 0.58 5.35 9.55
C LEU A 12 -0.42 5.26 8.40
N LEU A 13 -1.57 4.62 8.63
CA LEU A 13 -2.63 4.49 7.64
C LEU A 13 -3.17 5.87 7.25
N LEU A 14 -3.48 6.73 8.24
CA LEU A 14 -3.92 8.11 7.98
C LEU A 14 -2.85 8.92 7.25
N ALA A 15 -1.59 8.84 7.67
CA ALA A 15 -0.48 9.51 7.01
C ALA A 15 -0.32 9.04 5.55
N GLY A 16 -0.47 7.74 5.30
CA GLY A 16 -0.45 7.15 3.96
C GLY A 16 -1.51 7.76 3.05
N PHE A 17 -2.76 7.82 3.48
CA PHE A 17 -3.85 8.44 2.70
C PHE A 17 -3.60 9.94 2.45
N VAL A 18 -3.16 10.68 3.47
CA VAL A 18 -2.85 12.11 3.34
C VAL A 18 -1.74 12.34 2.31
N LEU A 19 -0.71 11.51 2.30
CA LEU A 19 0.42 11.62 1.37
C LEU A 19 0.08 11.12 -0.03
N THR A 20 -0.77 10.10 -0.17
CA THR A 20 -1.32 9.70 -1.47
C THR A 20 -2.19 10.82 -2.07
N TYR A 21 -2.96 11.56 -1.25
CA TYR A 21 -3.76 12.69 -1.73
C TYR A 21 -2.92 13.94 -2.03
N LYS A 22 -1.97 14.29 -1.15
CA LYS A 22 -1.04 15.40 -1.31
C LYS A 22 0.41 14.97 -1.07
N PRO A 23 1.08 14.42 -2.09
CA PRO A 23 2.47 13.97 -1.92
C PRO A 23 3.44 15.12 -1.61
N ASN A 24 3.11 16.33 -2.05
CA ASN A 24 3.91 17.55 -1.84
C ASN A 24 4.02 18.01 -0.36
N LEU A 25 3.33 17.36 0.57
CA LEU A 25 3.41 17.72 2.00
C LEU A 25 4.79 17.39 2.61
N ILE A 26 5.45 16.35 2.11
CA ILE A 26 6.75 15.91 2.60
C ILE A 26 7.81 16.04 1.51
N SER A 27 7.46 15.67 0.27
CA SER A 27 8.42 15.74 -0.82
C SER A 27 8.45 17.15 -1.41
N LYS A 28 9.53 17.92 -1.21
CA LYS A 28 9.82 19.14 -1.99
C LYS A 28 10.15 18.85 -3.47
N LEU A 29 9.88 17.62 -3.94
CA LEU A 29 10.11 17.23 -5.31
C LEU A 29 9.16 18.01 -6.22
N ARG A 30 9.71 18.52 -7.32
CA ARG A 30 8.93 19.13 -8.39
C ARG A 30 7.86 18.12 -8.82
N LEU A 31 6.59 18.47 -8.65
CA LEU A 31 5.51 17.62 -9.09
C LEU A 31 5.61 17.50 -10.62
N PRO A 32 5.60 16.28 -11.15
CA PRO A 32 5.62 16.09 -12.59
C PRO A 32 4.34 16.67 -13.20
N GLU A 33 4.47 17.32 -14.35
CA GLU A 33 3.32 17.90 -15.07
C GLU A 33 2.43 16.80 -15.70
N ASN A 34 2.98 15.59 -15.87
CA ASN A 34 2.26 14.48 -16.46
C ASN A 34 1.46 13.69 -15.41
N ALA A 35 0.15 13.60 -15.60
CA ALA A 35 -0.78 12.82 -14.79
C ALA A 35 -0.34 11.35 -14.59
N TYR A 36 0.27 10.73 -15.60
CA TYR A 36 0.84 9.38 -15.47
C TYR A 36 1.92 9.31 -14.37
N GLN A 37 2.82 10.28 -14.34
CA GLN A 37 3.92 10.32 -13.36
C GLN A 37 3.43 10.75 -11.98
N MET A 38 2.38 11.57 -11.92
CA MET A 38 1.71 11.90 -10.65
C MET A 38 1.18 10.65 -9.95
N ILE A 39 0.55 9.73 -10.69
CA ILE A 39 0.10 8.44 -10.13
C ILE A 39 1.27 7.67 -9.54
N GLU A 40 2.42 7.58 -10.24
CA GLU A 40 3.60 6.86 -9.72
C GLU A 40 4.13 7.47 -8.41
N VAL A 41 4.09 8.80 -8.26
CA VAL A 41 4.47 9.47 -7.00
C VAL A 41 3.49 9.13 -5.88
N ARG A 42 2.18 9.06 -6.17
CA ARG A 42 1.15 8.70 -5.18
C ARG A 42 1.26 7.23 -4.75
N VAL A 43 1.53 6.34 -5.69
CA VAL A 43 1.70 4.89 -5.46
C VAL A 43 2.86 4.62 -4.51
N LYS A 44 3.95 5.41 -4.58
CA LYS A 44 5.04 5.32 -3.60
C LYS A 44 4.59 5.51 -2.17
N TRP A 45 3.49 6.19 -1.89
CA TRP A 45 2.96 6.32 -0.52
C TRP A 45 2.06 5.16 -0.10
N GLY A 46 1.72 4.26 -1.04
CA GLY A 46 0.93 3.06 -0.76
C GLY A 46 1.58 2.10 0.22
N PHE A 47 2.92 2.09 0.34
CA PHE A 47 3.58 1.25 1.36
C PHE A 47 3.19 1.68 2.79
N LEU A 48 2.93 2.97 3.04
CA LEU A 48 2.49 3.44 4.36
C LEU A 48 1.08 2.95 4.69
N ILE A 49 0.20 2.93 3.68
CA ILE A 49 -1.16 2.36 3.81
C ILE A 49 -1.03 0.87 4.15
N GLY A 50 -0.20 0.13 3.41
CA GLY A 50 0.03 -1.29 3.63
C GLY A 50 0.59 -1.60 5.02
N LEU A 51 1.63 -0.88 5.45
CA LEU A 51 2.20 -1.02 6.80
C LEU A 51 1.18 -0.67 7.89
N GLY A 52 0.39 0.38 7.70
CA GLY A 52 -0.66 0.78 8.63
C GLY A 52 -1.70 -0.32 8.84
N ILE A 53 -2.19 -0.92 7.75
CA ILE A 53 -3.12 -2.06 7.80
C ILE A 53 -2.46 -3.26 8.47
N MET A 54 -1.22 -3.59 8.10
CA MET A 54 -0.48 -4.72 8.69
C MET A 54 -0.38 -4.58 10.22
N LEU A 55 0.00 -3.42 10.75
CA LEU A 55 0.14 -3.23 12.20
C LEU A 55 -1.18 -3.27 12.97
N ILE A 56 -2.31 -2.97 12.30
CA ILE A 56 -3.64 -3.05 12.91
C ILE A 56 -4.12 -4.51 13.00
N PHE A 57 -3.88 -5.30 11.94
CA PHE A 57 -4.46 -6.64 11.77
C PHE A 57 -3.50 -7.78 12.13
N HIS A 58 -2.20 -7.63 11.87
CA HIS A 58 -1.20 -8.66 12.11
C HIS A 58 -0.55 -8.48 13.48
N ASN A 59 -1.04 -9.23 14.46
CA ASN A 59 -0.57 -9.18 15.85
C ASN A 59 0.26 -10.42 16.26
N GLN A 60 0.46 -11.37 15.33
CA GLN A 60 1.17 -12.63 15.57
C GLN A 60 2.54 -12.60 14.88
N TRP A 61 3.56 -12.16 15.62
CA TRP A 61 4.96 -12.08 15.17
C TRP A 61 5.76 -13.37 15.41
N SER A 62 5.08 -14.43 15.87
CA SER A 62 5.67 -15.72 16.24
C SER A 62 6.38 -16.39 15.07
N ASP A 63 5.73 -16.40 13.91
CA ASP A 63 6.21 -17.13 12.75
C ASP A 63 6.82 -16.20 11.71
N TRP A 64 8.13 -16.34 11.52
CA TRP A 64 8.89 -15.53 10.58
C TRP A 64 8.38 -15.68 9.14
N LYS A 65 8.01 -16.90 8.73
CA LYS A 65 7.46 -17.17 7.38
C LYS A 65 6.12 -16.47 7.17
N LEU A 66 5.22 -16.56 8.16
CA LEU A 66 3.92 -15.92 8.13
C LEU A 66 4.06 -14.40 8.10
N THR A 67 4.96 -13.86 8.92
CA THR A 67 5.23 -12.41 9.00
C THR A 67 5.73 -11.87 7.66
N VAL A 68 6.68 -12.55 7.01
CA VAL A 68 7.19 -12.12 5.69
C VAL A 68 6.08 -12.16 4.63
N CYS A 69 5.25 -13.22 4.61
CA CYS A 69 4.13 -13.29 3.68
C CYS A 69 3.09 -12.20 3.95
N ALA A 70 2.80 -11.92 5.23
CA ALA A 70 1.89 -10.84 5.64
C ALA A 70 2.42 -9.49 5.17
N VAL A 71 3.71 -9.20 5.41
CA VAL A 71 4.36 -7.96 4.98
C VAL A 71 4.21 -7.78 3.48
N LEU A 72 4.55 -8.80 2.68
CA LEU A 72 4.45 -8.74 1.22
C LEU A 72 3.00 -8.50 0.76
N PHE A 73 2.05 -9.25 1.34
CA PHE A 73 0.64 -9.13 1.01
C PHE A 73 0.09 -7.72 1.33
N PHE A 74 0.29 -7.25 2.56
CA PHE A 74 -0.23 -5.95 3.00
C PHE A 74 0.46 -4.78 2.30
N LEU A 75 1.76 -4.88 2.00
CA LEU A 75 2.46 -3.85 1.21
C LEU A 75 1.89 -3.76 -0.20
N THR A 76 1.73 -4.89 -0.90
CA THR A 76 1.12 -4.90 -2.24
C THR A 76 -0.31 -4.38 -2.20
N LEU A 77 -1.09 -4.74 -1.17
CA LEU A 77 -2.45 -4.24 -0.98
C LEU A 77 -2.47 -2.72 -0.83
N GLY A 78 -1.56 -2.15 -0.03
CA GLY A 78 -1.43 -0.70 0.12
C GLY A 78 -1.05 0.03 -1.17
N ILE A 79 -0.16 -0.57 -1.97
CA ILE A 79 0.23 -0.07 -3.30
C ILE A 79 -0.98 -0.05 -4.25
N VAL A 80 -1.76 -1.14 -4.29
CA VAL A 80 -2.99 -1.23 -5.10
C VAL A 80 -3.99 -0.15 -4.70
N ILE A 81 -4.24 0.04 -3.40
CA ILE A 81 -5.14 1.09 -2.91
C ILE A 81 -4.65 2.48 -3.35
N ALA A 82 -3.35 2.77 -3.20
CA ALA A 82 -2.81 4.05 -3.61
C ALA A 82 -2.91 4.28 -5.13
N ARG A 83 -2.75 3.23 -5.93
CA ARG A 83 -2.92 3.31 -7.39
C ARG A 83 -4.37 3.56 -7.78
N LEU A 84 -5.32 2.88 -7.14
CA LEU A 84 -6.75 3.13 -7.31
C LEU A 84 -7.09 4.58 -6.98
N PHE A 85 -6.51 5.13 -5.91
CA PHE A 85 -6.66 6.54 -5.57
C PHE A 85 -6.08 7.47 -6.64
N GLY A 86 -4.93 7.12 -7.21
CA GLY A 86 -4.34 7.82 -8.36
C GLY A 86 -5.25 7.81 -9.59
N PHE A 87 -5.90 6.69 -9.91
CA PHE A 87 -6.86 6.63 -11.01
C PHE A 87 -8.06 7.55 -10.84
N VAL A 88 -8.59 7.62 -9.60
CA VAL A 88 -9.73 8.50 -9.29
C VAL A 88 -9.35 9.98 -9.45
N LEU A 89 -8.10 10.36 -9.15
CA LEU A 89 -7.67 11.76 -9.17
C LEU A 89 -7.12 12.21 -10.53
N ASP A 90 -6.31 11.38 -11.18
CA ASP A 90 -5.50 11.76 -12.34
C ASP A 90 -5.99 11.08 -13.65
N GLY A 91 -6.95 10.15 -13.55
CA GLY A 91 -7.59 9.48 -14.69
C GLY A 91 -6.99 8.12 -15.07
N PHE A 92 -7.63 7.45 -16.03
CA PHE A 92 -7.25 6.10 -16.47
C PHE A 92 -6.26 6.14 -17.64
N PHE A 93 -5.09 5.51 -17.46
CA PHE A 93 -4.10 5.32 -18.51
C PHE A 93 -3.89 3.84 -18.77
N LEU A 94 -3.86 3.40 -20.03
CA LEU A 94 -3.68 1.99 -20.41
C LEU A 94 -2.46 1.36 -19.73
N LYS A 95 -1.32 2.09 -19.71
CA LYS A 95 -0.08 1.62 -19.08
C LYS A 95 -0.23 1.45 -17.56
N GLN A 96 -0.97 2.34 -16.90
CA GLN A 96 -1.24 2.24 -15.47
C GLN A 96 -2.19 1.08 -15.16
N VAL A 97 -3.18 0.82 -16.02
CA VAL A 97 -4.10 -0.33 -15.87
C VAL A 97 -3.34 -1.65 -16.01
N LEU A 98 -2.40 -1.75 -16.96
CA LEU A 98 -1.51 -2.91 -17.06
C LEU A 98 -0.70 -3.13 -15.78
N TRP A 99 -0.14 -2.05 -15.22
CA TRP A 99 0.56 -2.12 -13.92
C TRP A 99 -0.36 -2.58 -12.79
N LEU A 100 -1.58 -2.05 -12.71
CA LEU A 100 -2.58 -2.49 -11.73
C LEU A 100 -2.87 -4.00 -11.87
N THR A 101 -3.05 -4.49 -13.09
CA THR A 101 -3.30 -5.92 -13.33
C THR A 101 -2.14 -6.78 -12.81
N ILE A 102 -0.89 -6.37 -13.06
CA ILE A 102 0.29 -7.07 -12.53
C ILE A 102 0.27 -7.05 -11.00
N GLU A 103 -0.03 -5.92 -10.38
CA GLU A 103 -0.11 -5.81 -8.92
C GLU A 103 -1.20 -6.70 -8.33
N ILE A 104 -2.37 -6.81 -8.98
CA ILE A 104 -3.45 -7.71 -8.57
C ILE A 104 -3.01 -9.17 -8.65
N VAL A 105 -2.34 -9.56 -9.74
CA VAL A 105 -1.81 -10.93 -9.88
C VAL A 105 -0.80 -11.24 -8.77
N VAL A 106 0.13 -10.31 -8.50
CA VAL A 106 1.11 -10.43 -7.41
C VAL A 106 0.42 -10.50 -6.04
N LEU A 107 -0.62 -9.68 -5.82
CA LEU A 107 -1.41 -9.69 -4.59
C LEU A 107 -2.09 -11.05 -4.36
N ILE A 108 -2.65 -11.66 -5.41
CA ILE A 108 -3.26 -12.99 -5.34
C ILE A 108 -2.21 -14.04 -4.98
N ILE A 109 -1.04 -14.01 -5.62
CA ILE A 109 0.06 -14.94 -5.32
C ILE A 109 0.49 -14.82 -3.85
N PHE A 110 0.68 -13.58 -3.36
CA PHE A 110 1.03 -13.36 -1.96
C PHE A 110 -0.11 -13.74 -1.00
N GLY A 111 -1.36 -13.56 -1.38
CA GLY A 111 -2.52 -14.00 -0.59
C GLY A 111 -2.57 -15.52 -0.45
N ILE A 112 -2.30 -16.26 -1.53
CA ILE A 112 -2.20 -17.73 -1.52
C ILE A 112 -1.03 -18.17 -0.64
N LEU A 113 0.15 -17.55 -0.79
CA LEU A 113 1.32 -17.86 0.03
C LEU A 113 1.08 -17.57 1.51
N TYR A 114 0.41 -16.46 1.82
CA TYR A 114 0.02 -16.12 3.18
C TYR A 114 -0.94 -17.16 3.76
N SER A 115 -1.96 -17.58 3.02
CA SER A 115 -2.89 -18.64 3.44
C SER A 115 -2.20 -20.00 3.61
N TYR A 116 -1.17 -20.30 2.83
CA TYR A 116 -0.39 -21.53 2.97
C TYR A 116 0.55 -21.47 4.18
N ALA A 117 1.08 -20.28 4.51
CA ALA A 117 1.97 -20.10 5.66
C ALA A 117 1.24 -20.06 7.01
N ASP A 118 -0.08 -19.80 6.99
CA ASP A 118 -0.96 -19.79 8.17
C ASP A 118 -1.46 -21.19 8.57
N ASN A 119 -1.34 -22.16 7.65
CA ASN A 119 -1.85 -23.53 7.78
C ASN A 119 -0.72 -24.52 8.12
#